data_AF-A0A2N1CYY8-F1
#
_entry.id   AF-A0A2N1CYY8-F1
#
_cell.length_a   1.000
_cell.length_b   1.000
_cell.length_c   1.000
_cell.angle_alpha   90.00
_cell.angle_beta   90.00
_cell.angle_gamma   90.00
#
_symmetry.space_group_name_H-M   'P 1'
#
loop_
_entity.id
_entity.type
_entity.pdbx_description
1 polymer ?
#
loop_
_entity_poly.entity_id
_entity_poly.type
_entity_poly.pdbx_seq_one_letter_code
_entity_poly.pdbx_strand_id
1 'polypeptide(L)'
;RNQATGVNYIWIMANGQIANRYVLNTINGDWTIAGAGDLDGDGTDDIILRNQVDGRNWAYLMESGQIKASELINTVGMGWQIADMGDYDGDGKADLLWRNESTARNIVHLMDGLTIKDKGVLRPTDNTWQLAQ
;
A
#
# COMPACT_ATOMS: atom_id res chain seq x y z
N ARG A 1 -6.90 -9.62 9.47
CA ARG A 1 -6.98 -8.84 10.72
C ARG A 1 -8.02 -9.44 11.66
N ASN A 2 -7.71 -9.57 12.95
CA ASN A 2 -8.70 -9.84 13.98
C ASN A 2 -9.37 -8.52 14.41
N GLN A 3 -10.68 -8.40 14.26
CA GLN A 3 -11.41 -7.15 14.54
C GLN A 3 -11.56 -6.85 16.04
N ALA A 4 -11.48 -7.86 16.91
CA ALA A 4 -11.60 -7.67 18.35
C ALA A 4 -10.27 -7.26 19.01
N THR A 5 -9.16 -7.83 18.55
CA THR A 5 -7.84 -7.62 19.15
C THR A 5 -6.94 -6.67 18.36
N GLY A 6 -7.27 -6.37 17.10
CA GLY A 6 -6.43 -5.56 16.20
C GLY A 6 -5.20 -6.30 15.65
N VAL A 7 -5.04 -7.59 15.96
CA VAL A 7 -3.91 -8.40 15.51
C VAL A 7 -4.00 -8.68 14.01
N ASN A 8 -2.92 -8.42 13.27
CA ASN A 8 -2.77 -8.86 11.89
C ASN A 8 -1.98 -10.16 11.82
N TYR A 9 -2.45 -11.05 10.95
CA TYR A 9 -1.77 -12.30 10.65
C TYR A 9 -1.39 -12.31 9.17
N ILE A 10 -0.24 -12.90 8.88
CA ILE A 10 0.19 -13.25 7.53
C ILE A 10 0.10 -14.76 7.39
N TRP A 11 -0.48 -15.20 6.29
CA TRP A 11 -0.52 -16.60 5.88
C TRP A 11 0.34 -16.76 4.64
N ILE A 12 1.40 -17.56 4.76
CA ILE A 12 2.19 -17.96 3.60
C ILE A 12 1.51 -19.16 2.99
N MET A 13 1.13 -19.04 1.72
CA MET A 13 0.44 -20.09 0.98
C MET A 13 1.43 -20.82 0.07
N ALA A 14 1.37 -22.15 0.06
CA ALA A 14 2.09 -22.97 -0.90
C ALA A 14 1.12 -23.99 -1.50
N ASN A 15 1.06 -24.07 -2.83
CA ASN A 15 0.21 -25.01 -3.57
C ASN A 15 -1.27 -24.99 -3.12
N GLY A 16 -1.81 -23.80 -2.86
CA GLY A 16 -3.20 -23.61 -2.42
C GLY A 16 -3.48 -23.96 -0.96
N GLN A 17 -2.45 -24.30 -0.17
CA GLN A 17 -2.57 -24.58 1.26
C GLN A 17 -1.80 -23.57 2.10
N ILE A 18 -2.21 -23.36 3.36
CA ILE A 18 -1.44 -22.57 4.32
C ILE A 18 -0.19 -23.39 4.68
N ALA A 19 0.99 -22.90 4.29
CA ALA A 19 2.26 -23.44 4.72
C ALA A 19 2.61 -22.94 6.12
N ASN A 20 2.55 -21.62 6.31
CA ASN A 20 2.93 -20.97 7.56
C ASN A 20 1.94 -19.86 7.93
N ARG A 21 1.85 -19.56 9.23
CA ARG A 21 1.09 -18.42 9.76
C ARG A 21 1.93 -17.65 10.75
N TYR A 22 2.03 -16.34 10.55
CA TYR A 22 2.77 -15.43 11.42
C TYR A 22 1.84 -14.36 12.00
N VAL A 23 2.15 -13.91 13.22
CA VAL A 23 1.60 -12.65 13.76
C VAL A 23 2.47 -11.52 13.22
N LEU A 24 1.86 -10.54 12.55
CA LEU A 24 2.58 -9.41 11.99
C LEU A 24 2.78 -8.31 13.03
N ASN A 25 1.67 -7.76 13.50
CA ASN A 25 1.61 -6.67 14.47
C ASN A 25 0.21 -6.60 15.09
N THR A 26 0.06 -5.71 16.08
CA THR A 26 -1.24 -5.31 16.61
C THR A 26 -1.40 -3.82 16.38
N ILE A 27 -2.44 -3.43 15.66
CA ILE A 27 -2.74 -2.02 15.35
C ILE A 27 -4.12 -1.65 15.88
N ASN A 28 -4.25 -0.41 16.36
CA ASN A 28 -5.53 0.10 16.87
C ASN A 28 -6.57 0.25 15.73
N GLY A 29 -7.80 0.64 16.10
CA GLY A 29 -8.91 0.81 15.16
C GLY A 29 -8.66 1.82 14.03
N ASP A 30 -7.78 2.79 14.26
CA ASP A 30 -7.54 3.91 13.34
C ASP A 30 -6.76 3.48 12.09
N TRP A 31 -5.98 2.40 12.16
CA TRP A 31 -5.18 1.91 11.05
C TRP A 31 -5.85 0.74 10.33
N THR A 32 -5.82 0.77 9.00
CA THR A 32 -6.29 -0.30 8.10
C THR A 32 -5.20 -0.70 7.11
N ILE A 33 -5.23 -1.94 6.62
CA ILE A 33 -4.42 -2.35 5.46
C ILE A 33 -5.02 -1.67 4.23
N ALA A 34 -4.21 -0.86 3.56
CA ALA A 34 -4.61 -0.07 2.39
C ALA A 34 -4.21 -0.73 1.07
N GLY A 35 -3.17 -1.56 1.07
CA GLY A 35 -2.70 -2.26 -0.12
C GLY A 35 -1.50 -3.15 0.18
N ALA A 36 -1.11 -3.93 -0.82
CA ALA A 36 0.09 -4.74 -0.83
C ALA A 36 0.73 -4.73 -2.23
N GLY A 37 2.05 -4.86 -2.28
CA GLY A 37 2.85 -4.92 -3.51
C GLY A 37 4.34 -4.77 -3.20
N ASP A 38 5.21 -5.30 -4.06
CA ASP A 38 6.67 -5.34 -3.88
C ASP A 38 7.33 -3.95 -4.03
N LEU A 39 7.50 -3.21 -2.92
CA LEU A 39 7.98 -1.81 -2.93
C LEU A 39 9.49 -1.71 -3.11
N ASP A 40 10.26 -2.75 -2.75
CA ASP A 40 11.72 -2.74 -2.81
C ASP A 40 12.31 -3.61 -3.95
N GLY A 41 11.48 -4.36 -4.66
CA GLY A 41 11.83 -5.15 -5.84
C GLY A 41 12.48 -6.48 -5.49
N ASP A 42 12.29 -6.99 -4.26
CA ASP A 42 12.89 -8.25 -3.79
C ASP A 42 12.08 -9.51 -4.15
N GLY A 43 10.93 -9.33 -4.81
CA GLY A 43 10.01 -10.37 -5.22
C GLY A 43 8.98 -10.76 -4.14
N THR A 44 8.96 -10.06 -3.01
CA THR A 44 7.99 -10.24 -1.93
C THR A 44 7.03 -9.05 -1.87
N ASP A 45 5.72 -9.31 -1.82
CA ASP A 45 4.76 -8.24 -1.61
C ASP A 45 4.90 -7.62 -0.20
N ASP A 46 5.04 -6.30 -0.18
CA ASP A 46 5.06 -5.48 1.03
C ASP A 46 3.67 -4.98 1.41
N ILE A 47 3.54 -4.32 2.56
CA ILE A 47 2.23 -3.91 3.10
C ILE A 47 2.20 -2.41 3.38
N ILE A 48 1.14 -1.74 2.92
CA ILE A 48 0.82 -0.37 3.32
C ILE A 48 -0.35 -0.36 4.30
N LEU A 49 -0.16 0.31 5.44
CA LEU A 49 -1.24 0.73 6.32
C LEU A 49 -1.58 2.20 6.11
N ARG A 50 -2.85 2.53 6.28
CA ARG A 50 -3.36 3.90 6.28
C ARG A 50 -4.15 4.18 7.55
N ASN A 51 -3.84 5.31 8.18
CA ASN A 51 -4.61 5.85 9.28
C ASN A 51 -5.85 6.57 8.74
N GLN A 52 -7.02 6.08 9.13
CA GLN A 52 -8.34 6.56 8.69
C GLN A 52 -8.83 7.79 9.46
N VAL A 53 -8.02 8.35 10.35
CA VAL A 53 -8.34 9.56 11.14
C VAL A 53 -7.49 10.74 10.68
N ASP A 54 -6.21 10.53 10.40
CA ASP A 54 -5.26 11.60 10.09
C ASP A 54 -4.54 11.46 8.74
N GLY A 55 -4.79 10.38 7.99
CA GLY A 55 -4.28 10.20 6.64
C GLY A 55 -2.79 9.82 6.54
N ARG A 56 -2.13 9.52 7.67
CA ARG A 56 -0.78 8.94 7.69
C ARG A 56 -0.75 7.58 7.02
N ASN A 57 0.34 7.28 6.32
CA ASN A 57 0.57 5.95 5.73
C ASN A 57 1.89 5.38 6.22
N TRP A 58 1.85 4.12 6.64
CA TRP A 58 2.99 3.36 7.16
C TRP A 58 3.25 2.17 6.26
N ALA A 59 4.48 1.96 5.85
CA ALA A 59 4.87 0.82 5.03
C ALA A 59 5.63 -0.22 5.87
N TYR A 60 5.43 -1.49 5.55
CA TYR A 60 6.21 -2.61 6.05
C TYR A 60 6.85 -3.32 4.87
N LEU A 61 8.18 -3.31 4.81
CA LEU A 61 8.89 -4.24 3.94
C LEU A 61 8.84 -5.63 4.57
N MET A 62 8.50 -6.63 3.76
CA MET A 62 8.21 -7.97 4.19
C MET A 62 9.28 -8.93 3.70
N GLU A 63 9.70 -9.86 4.56
CA GLU A 63 10.62 -10.92 4.17
C GLU A 63 10.22 -12.20 4.90
N SER A 64 10.02 -13.29 4.15
CA SER A 64 9.68 -14.61 4.72
C SER A 64 8.51 -14.58 5.73
N GLY A 65 7.51 -13.72 5.49
CA GLY A 65 6.34 -13.54 6.35
C GLY A 65 6.57 -12.74 7.63
N GLN A 66 7.70 -12.04 7.75
CA GLN A 66 8.05 -11.16 8.86
C GLN A 66 8.30 -9.73 8.36
N ILE A 67 8.26 -8.75 9.27
CA ILE A 67 8.63 -7.36 8.96
C ILE A 67 10.15 -7.27 8.92
N LYS A 68 10.70 -6.96 7.75
CA LYS A 68 12.13 -6.66 7.52
C LYS A 68 12.46 -5.24 7.95
N ALA A 69 11.66 -4.28 7.49
CA ALA A 69 11.79 -2.86 7.83
C ALA A 69 10.43 -2.16 7.82
N SER A 70 10.32 -0.99 8.42
CA SER A 70 9.06 -0.24 8.40
C SER A 70 9.25 1.24 8.65
N GLU A 71 8.43 2.07 8.01
CA GLU A 71 8.52 3.53 8.14
C GLU A 71 7.18 4.24 7.87
N LEU A 72 7.02 5.43 8.45
CA LEU A 72 5.97 6.37 8.05
C LEU A 72 6.38 7.04 6.73
N ILE A 73 5.78 6.63 5.62
CA ILE A 73 6.25 7.03 4.29
C ILE A 73 5.70 8.40 3.84
N ASN A 74 4.48 8.76 4.24
CA ASN A 74 3.87 10.05 3.95
C ASN A 74 2.57 10.27 4.76
N THR A 75 1.99 11.47 4.59
CA THR A 75 0.62 11.80 4.97
C THR A 75 -0.11 12.28 3.72
N VAL A 76 -1.23 11.63 3.38
CA VAL A 76 -2.09 12.03 2.27
C VAL A 76 -3.48 12.29 2.81
N GLY A 77 -4.09 13.42 2.45
CA GLY A 77 -5.36 13.86 3.02
C GLY A 77 -6.50 12.84 2.90
N MET A 78 -7.47 12.92 3.82
CA MET A 78 -8.54 11.92 3.99
C MET A 78 -9.44 11.69 2.77
N GLY A 79 -9.52 12.64 1.84
CA GLY A 79 -10.26 12.47 0.58
C GLY A 79 -9.56 11.58 -0.46
N TRP A 80 -8.36 11.07 -0.15
CA TRP A 80 -7.57 10.20 -1.02
C TRP A 80 -7.53 8.77 -0.49
N GLN A 81 -7.54 7.81 -1.41
CA GLN A 81 -7.35 6.39 -1.17
C GLN A 81 -6.28 5.84 -2.13
N ILE A 82 -5.59 4.78 -1.73
CA ILE A 82 -4.76 4.00 -2.66
C ILE A 82 -5.72 3.22 -3.55
N ALA A 83 -5.70 3.53 -4.84
CA ALA A 83 -6.54 2.87 -5.83
C ALA A 83 -5.86 1.63 -6.41
N ASP A 84 -4.54 1.69 -6.54
CA ASP A 84 -3.74 0.61 -7.10
C ASP A 84 -2.27 0.73 -6.64
N MET A 85 -1.55 -0.38 -6.71
CA MET A 85 -0.12 -0.47 -6.47
C MET A 85 0.52 -1.23 -7.64
N GLY A 86 1.49 -0.63 -8.31
CA GLY A 86 2.12 -1.22 -9.49
C GLY A 86 3.30 -0.41 -9.98
N ASP A 87 4.13 -1.01 -10.82
CA ASP A 87 5.33 -0.36 -11.37
C ASP A 87 4.96 0.65 -12.47
N TYR A 88 4.94 1.94 -12.13
CA TYR A 88 4.52 3.01 -13.05
C TYR A 88 5.71 3.73 -13.72
N ASP A 89 6.94 3.49 -13.28
CA ASP A 89 8.14 4.07 -13.91
C ASP A 89 9.10 3.05 -14.52
N GLY A 90 8.79 1.75 -14.40
CA GLY A 90 9.49 0.64 -15.04
C GLY A 90 10.78 0.22 -14.32
N ASP A 91 10.93 0.53 -13.03
CA ASP A 91 12.12 0.19 -12.25
C ASP A 91 12.04 -1.17 -11.54
N GLY A 92 10.92 -1.89 -11.70
CA GLY A 92 10.67 -3.19 -11.09
C GLY A 92 10.13 -3.11 -9.65
N LYS A 93 9.76 -1.93 -9.16
CA LYS A 93 9.18 -1.73 -7.82
C LYS A 93 7.76 -1.21 -7.92
N ALA A 94 6.93 -1.57 -6.96
CA ALA A 94 5.56 -1.09 -6.87
C ALA A 94 5.51 0.36 -6.40
N ASP A 95 4.82 1.18 -7.18
CA ASP A 95 4.49 2.57 -6.87
C ASP A 95 3.06 2.69 -6.34
N LEU A 96 2.69 3.85 -5.78
CA LEU A 96 1.36 4.09 -5.22
C LEU A 96 0.50 4.98 -6.14
N LEU A 97 -0.59 4.45 -6.68
CA LEU A 97 -1.62 5.24 -7.35
C LEU A 97 -2.70 5.66 -6.34
N TRP A 98 -2.86 6.96 -6.16
CA TRP A 98 -3.88 7.55 -5.31
C TRP A 98 -5.04 8.09 -6.13
N ARG A 99 -6.26 7.85 -5.66
CA ARG A 99 -7.51 8.39 -6.22
C ARG A 99 -8.19 9.29 -5.20
N ASN A 100 -8.64 10.46 -5.64
CA ASN A 100 -9.63 11.26 -4.93
C ASN A 100 -10.90 11.31 -5.77
N GLU A 101 -11.91 10.54 -5.38
CA GLU A 101 -13.16 10.44 -6.14
C GLU A 101 -13.93 11.76 -6.17
N SER A 102 -13.96 12.49 -5.05
CA SER A 102 -14.71 13.76 -4.94
C SER A 102 -14.21 14.85 -5.91
N THR A 103 -12.93 14.82 -6.26
CA THR A 103 -12.30 15.81 -7.17
C THR A 103 -11.91 15.21 -8.51
N ALA A 104 -12.19 13.92 -8.72
CA ALA A 104 -11.76 13.12 -9.87
C ALA A 104 -10.25 13.19 -10.16
N ARG A 105 -9.41 13.44 -9.14
CA ARG A 105 -7.94 13.57 -9.29
C ARG A 105 -7.23 12.26 -9.00
N ASN A 106 -6.12 12.05 -9.70
CA ASN A 106 -5.19 10.95 -9.48
C ASN A 106 -3.78 11.50 -9.27
N ILE A 107 -3.03 10.94 -8.33
CA ILE A 107 -1.60 11.20 -8.17
C ILE A 107 -0.85 9.88 -8.03
N VAL A 108 0.39 9.86 -8.48
CA VAL A 108 1.31 8.73 -8.32
C VAL A 108 2.43 9.15 -7.41
N HIS A 109 2.79 8.29 -6.46
CA HIS A 109 4.05 8.38 -5.72
C HIS A 109 4.96 7.27 -6.21
N LEU A 110 6.07 7.65 -6.83
CA LEU A 110 7.10 6.71 -7.26
C LEU A 110 7.93 6.30 -6.05
N MET A 111 8.09 5.01 -5.83
CA MET A 111 8.67 4.44 -4.62
C MET A 111 10.08 3.91 -4.87
N ASP A 112 10.88 3.88 -3.81
CA ASP A 112 12.16 3.16 -3.73
C ASP A 112 12.22 2.54 -2.33
N GLY A 113 11.59 1.36 -2.19
CA GLY A 113 11.30 0.76 -0.91
C GLY A 113 10.43 1.68 -0.05
N LEU A 114 10.95 2.10 1.10
CA LEU A 114 10.25 2.96 2.06
C LEU A 114 10.29 4.46 1.69
N THR A 115 11.02 4.84 0.64
CA THR A 115 11.17 6.25 0.25
C THR A 115 10.30 6.58 -0.96
N ILE A 116 9.71 7.78 -0.96
CA ILE A 116 9.10 8.34 -2.18
C ILE A 116 10.17 9.10 -2.95
N LYS A 117 10.64 8.54 -4.08
CA LYS A 117 11.70 9.15 -4.90
C LYS A 117 11.19 10.27 -5.80
N ASP A 118 9.93 10.21 -6.25
CA ASP A 118 9.29 11.28 -7.02
C ASP A 118 7.75 11.21 -6.93
N LYS A 119 7.07 12.25 -7.44
CA LYS A 119 5.60 12.37 -7.41
C LYS A 119 5.07 12.90 -8.73
N GLY A 120 4.09 12.19 -9.29
CA GLY A 120 3.38 12.59 -10.51
C GLY A 120 1.93 13.00 -10.22
N VAL A 121 1.44 14.02 -10.93
CA VAL A 121 0.00 14.26 -11.06
C VAL A 121 -0.43 13.72 -12.41
N LEU A 122 -1.24 12.67 -12.43
CA LEU A 122 -1.90 12.25 -13.67
C LEU A 122 -2.89 13.36 -14.02
N ARG A 123 -2.72 13.97 -15.20
CA ARG A 123 -3.51 15.13 -15.63
C ARG A 123 -4.99 14.87 -15.36
N PRO A 124 -5.76 15.86 -14.83
CA PRO A 124 -7.21 15.73 -14.74
C PRO A 124 -7.74 15.59 -16.16
N THR A 125 -7.96 14.35 -16.60
CA THR A 125 -8.80 14.09 -17.75
C THR A 125 -10.22 14.43 -17.31
N ASP A 126 -10.94 15.14 -18.15
CA ASP A 126 -12.38 15.32 -18.03
C ASP A 126 -13.10 13.97 -17.84
N ASN A 127 -14.35 14.02 -17.37
CA ASN A 127 -15.16 12.84 -16.98
C ASN A 127 -15.45 11.85 -18.13
N THR A 128 -14.76 11.96 -19.26
CA THR A 128 -14.89 11.15 -20.47
C THR A 128 -13.83 10.04 -20.59
N TRP A 129 -12.88 9.95 -19.65
CA TRP A 129 -11.85 8.90 -19.66
C TRP A 129 -11.97 7.96 -18.46
N GLN A 130 -11.91 6.65 -18.71
CA GLN A 130 -11.89 5.61 -17.69
C GLN A 130 -10.61 4.77 -17.78
N LEU A 131 -10.18 4.21 -16.64
CA LEU A 131 -9.12 3.21 -16.58
C LEU A 131 -9.60 1.97 -17.37
N ALA A 132 -8.78 1.47 -18.29
CA ALA A 132 -9.11 0.23 -19.01
C ALA A 132 -9.06 -0.95 -18.03
N GLN A 133 -10.10 -1.80 -18.09
CA GLN A 133 -10.21 -3.05 -17.33
C GLN A 133 -9.72 -4.22 -18.17
#